data_AF-A0A495JGM2-F1
#
_entry.id   AF-A0A495JGM2-F1
#
_cell.length_a   1.000
_cell.length_b   1.000
_cell.length_c   1.000
_cell.angle_alpha   90.00
_cell.angle_beta   90.00
_cell.angle_gamma   90.00
#
_symmetry.space_group_name_H-M   'P 1'
#
loop_
_entity.id
_entity.type
_entity.pdbx_description
1 polymer ?
#
loop_
_entity_poly.entity_id
_entity_poly.type
_entity_poly.pdbx_seq_one_letter_code
_entity_poly.pdbx_strand_id
1 'polypeptide(L)'
;MDNQPPEQRWQMINRAVFAPLPRDAVEAVAGPEREPDLYVIHLSVAALDLTGALNMACAVARSLAFLPQLDVGATHVSQEDNQNVRHWVFCNMILPGRQRCGRRADHHGPCDSAGVEW
;
A
#
# COMPACT_ATOMS: atom_id res chain seq x y z
N MET A 1 -13.25 -16.43 26.06
CA MET A 1 -12.89 -15.65 24.86
C MET A 1 -11.65 -14.88 25.22
N ASP A 2 -10.52 -15.29 24.64
CA ASP A 2 -9.19 -14.84 25.02
C ASP A 2 -9.00 -13.37 24.65
N ASN A 3 -8.59 -12.55 25.63
CA ASN A 3 -8.42 -11.11 25.49
C ASN A 3 -6.95 -10.79 25.16
N GLN A 4 -6.42 -11.41 24.11
CA GLN A 4 -5.07 -11.06 23.65
C GLN A 4 -5.11 -9.69 22.96
N PRO A 5 -4.16 -8.80 23.29
CA PRO A 5 -4.14 -7.49 22.69
C PRO A 5 -3.81 -7.61 21.18
N PRO A 6 -4.41 -6.77 20.32
CA PRO A 6 -4.44 -6.98 18.86
C PRO A 6 -3.06 -7.22 18.25
N GLU A 7 -2.02 -6.59 18.78
CA GLU A 7 -0.64 -6.74 18.32
C GLU A 7 -0.10 -8.17 18.40
N GLN A 8 -0.49 -8.96 19.41
CA GLN A 8 -0.04 -10.35 19.55
C GLN A 8 -0.68 -11.26 18.48
N ARG A 9 -1.93 -10.99 18.12
CA ARG A 9 -2.63 -11.71 17.04
C ARG A 9 -1.97 -11.45 15.69
N TRP A 10 -1.56 -10.21 15.41
CA TRP A 10 -0.90 -9.85 14.14
C TRP A 10 0.50 -10.45 14.02
N GLN A 11 1.27 -10.50 15.11
CA GLN A 11 2.61 -11.12 15.11
C GLN A 11 2.57 -12.61 14.75
N MET A 12 1.55 -13.35 15.21
CA MET A 12 1.37 -14.75 14.84
C MET A 12 1.04 -14.94 13.35
N ILE A 13 0.16 -14.09 12.80
CA ILE A 13 -0.21 -14.13 11.37
C ILE A 13 1.03 -13.86 10.49
N ASN A 14 1.79 -12.82 10.79
CA ASN A 14 2.98 -12.45 10.00
C ASN A 14 4.01 -13.58 9.94
N ARG A 15 4.19 -14.34 11.02
CA ARG A 15 5.12 -15.46 11.06
C ARG A 15 4.73 -16.59 10.10
N ALA A 16 3.45 -16.83 9.89
CA ALA A 16 2.96 -17.83 8.96
C ALA A 16 3.09 -17.39 7.49
N VAL A 17 2.99 -16.09 7.21
CA VAL A 17 3.13 -15.51 5.84
C VAL A 17 4.52 -15.75 5.25
N PHE A 18 5.57 -15.80 6.08
CA PHE A 18 6.93 -16.09 5.63
C PHE A 18 7.21 -17.60 5.47
N ALA A 19 6.23 -18.48 5.70
CA ALA A 19 6.36 -19.87 5.27
C ALA A 19 6.26 -19.93 3.74
N PRO A 20 7.15 -20.65 3.05
CA PRO A 20 7.12 -20.73 1.59
C PRO A 20 5.78 -21.29 1.11
N LEU A 21 5.20 -20.63 0.10
CA LEU A 21 3.97 -21.10 -0.52
C LEU A 21 4.17 -22.50 -1.14
N PRO A 22 3.15 -23.39 -1.07
CA PRO A 22 3.13 -24.64 -1.81
C PRO A 22 3.36 -24.42 -3.32
N ARG A 23 4.14 -25.29 -3.96
CA ARG A 23 4.53 -25.13 -5.38
C ARG A 23 3.34 -25.12 -6.33
N ASP A 24 2.31 -25.90 -6.05
CA ASP A 24 1.06 -25.98 -6.79
C ASP A 24 0.29 -24.64 -6.78
N ALA A 25 0.36 -23.87 -5.69
CA ALA A 25 -0.22 -22.53 -5.63
C ALA A 25 0.56 -21.51 -6.50
N VAL A 26 1.87 -21.67 -6.63
CA VAL A 26 2.73 -20.83 -7.49
C VAL A 26 2.47 -21.15 -8.97
N GLU A 27 2.31 -22.43 -9.31
CA GLU A 27 2.06 -22.91 -10.67
C GLU A 27 0.66 -22.54 -11.18
N ALA A 28 -0.35 -22.45 -10.31
CA ALA A 28 -1.71 -22.05 -10.67
C ALA A 28 -1.85 -20.57 -11.10
N VAL A 29 -0.91 -19.70 -10.74
CA VAL A 29 -0.93 -18.27 -11.08
C VAL A 29 -0.32 -17.99 -12.46
N ALA A 30 0.40 -18.95 -13.04
CA ALA A 30 1.04 -18.82 -14.34
C ALA A 30 0.04 -19.05 -15.50
N GLY A 31 -0.76 -18.03 -15.81
CA GLY A 31 -1.54 -17.96 -17.05
C GLY A 31 -0.71 -17.47 -18.26
N PRO A 32 -1.24 -17.55 -19.49
CA PRO A 32 -0.55 -17.09 -20.70
C PRO A 32 -0.28 -15.58 -20.68
N GLU A 33 0.73 -15.13 -21.44
CA GLU A 33 1.09 -13.71 -21.59
C GLU A 33 -0.10 -12.89 -22.10
N ARG A 34 -0.66 -12.06 -21.20
CA ARG A 34 -1.71 -11.07 -21.45
C ARG A 34 -1.15 -9.68 -21.15
N GLU A 35 -1.78 -8.62 -21.67
CA GLU A 35 -1.62 -7.29 -21.06
C GLU A 35 -1.88 -7.41 -19.54
N PRO A 36 -1.02 -6.82 -18.69
CA PRO A 36 -1.09 -7.05 -17.26
C PRO A 36 -2.39 -6.47 -16.70
N ASP A 37 -3.20 -7.33 -16.09
CA ASP A 37 -4.32 -6.90 -15.25
C ASP A 37 -3.78 -6.13 -14.04
N LEU A 38 -4.48 -5.07 -13.62
CA LEU A 38 -4.15 -4.34 -12.40
C LEU A 38 -4.84 -5.01 -11.20
N TYR A 39 -4.04 -5.50 -10.24
CA TYR A 39 -4.53 -6.08 -8.99
C TYR A 39 -4.21 -5.16 -7.80
N VAL A 40 -5.01 -5.27 -6.74
CA VAL A 40 -4.82 -4.50 -5.49
C VAL A 40 -4.43 -5.45 -4.37
N ILE A 41 -3.37 -5.11 -3.66
CA ILE A 41 -2.93 -5.82 -2.45
C ILE A 41 -3.47 -5.06 -1.24
N HIS A 42 -4.30 -5.71 -0.44
CA HIS A 42 -4.75 -5.17 0.83
C HIS A 42 -3.82 -5.63 1.96
N LEU A 43 -3.19 -4.67 2.64
CA LEU A 43 -2.35 -4.91 3.81
C LEU A 43 -3.01 -4.25 5.02
N SER A 44 -3.52 -5.06 5.96
CA SER A 44 -4.10 -4.54 7.19
C SER A 44 -3.01 -3.98 8.11
N VAL A 45 -3.25 -2.80 8.66
CA VAL A 45 -2.36 -2.15 9.62
C VAL A 45 -3.16 -1.68 10.83
N ALA A 46 -2.56 -1.75 12.02
CA ALA A 46 -3.13 -1.19 13.23
C ALA A 46 -2.60 0.25 13.42
N ALA A 47 -3.50 1.20 13.58
CA ALA A 47 -3.19 2.60 13.89
C ALA A 47 -4.26 3.18 14.82
N LEU A 48 -3.88 4.18 15.63
CA LEU A 48 -4.80 4.82 16.57
C LEU A 48 -5.83 5.72 15.87
N ASP A 49 -5.46 6.27 14.71
CA ASP A 49 -6.29 7.16 13.92
C ASP A 49 -5.88 7.14 12.43
N LEU A 50 -6.61 7.89 11.61
CA LEU A 50 -6.35 8.01 10.17
C LEU A 50 -4.97 8.61 9.89
N THR A 51 -4.51 9.57 10.69
CA THR A 51 -3.20 10.21 10.51
C THR A 51 -2.07 9.20 10.70
N GLY A 52 -2.16 8.35 11.73
CA GLY A 52 -1.24 7.24 11.97
C GLY A 52 -1.25 6.23 10.82
N ALA A 53 -2.43 5.89 10.31
CA ALA A 53 -2.57 4.98 9.17
C ALA A 53 -1.96 5.57 7.88
N LEU A 54 -2.18 6.85 7.59
CA LEU A 54 -1.58 7.56 6.45
C LEU A 54 -0.05 7.63 6.55
N ASN A 55 0.48 7.88 7.75
CA ASN A 55 1.93 7.88 7.99
C ASN A 55 2.55 6.49 7.78
N MET A 56 1.90 5.43 8.29
CA MET A 56 2.35 4.05 8.08
C MET A 56 2.31 3.67 6.60
N ALA A 57 1.21 3.96 5.91
CA ALA A 57 1.07 3.68 4.48
C ALA A 57 2.10 4.45 3.63
N CYS A 58 2.41 5.69 4.00
CA CYS A 58 3.48 6.46 3.37
C CYS A 58 4.85 5.79 3.54
N ALA A 59 5.17 5.30 4.74
CA ALA A 59 6.42 4.57 5.00
C ALA A 59 6.49 3.25 4.19
N VAL A 60 5.41 2.47 4.18
CA VAL A 60 5.32 1.22 3.41
C VAL A 60 5.47 1.48 1.91
N ALA A 61 4.72 2.43 1.36
CA ALA A 61 4.81 2.78 -0.06
C ALA A 61 6.24 3.20 -0.45
N ARG A 62 6.91 3.99 0.39
CA ARG A 62 8.30 4.38 0.17
C ARG A 62 9.26 3.19 0.25
N SER A 63 9.09 2.28 1.21
CA SER A 63 9.94 1.08 1.32
C SER A 63 9.81 0.13 0.12
N LEU A 64 8.69 0.18 -0.60
CA LEU A 64 8.40 -0.65 -1.76
C LEU A 64 8.64 0.07 -3.09
N ALA A 65 9.04 1.34 -3.09
CA ALA A 65 9.19 2.16 -4.30
C ALA A 65 10.27 1.67 -5.27
N PHE A 66 11.12 0.73 -4.85
CA PHE A 66 12.08 0.06 -5.73
C PHE A 66 11.44 -0.96 -6.69
N LEU A 67 10.18 -1.35 -6.47
CA LEU A 67 9.43 -2.29 -7.31
C LEU A 67 8.79 -1.54 -8.49
N PRO A 68 9.24 -1.75 -9.75
CA PRO A 68 8.72 -1.01 -10.90
C PRO A 68 7.28 -1.36 -11.27
N GLN A 69 6.72 -2.46 -10.74
CA GLN A 69 5.34 -2.88 -10.95
C GLN A 69 4.34 -2.15 -10.04
N LEU A 70 4.80 -1.40 -9.04
CA LEU A 70 3.94 -0.78 -8.02
C LEU A 70 3.73 0.72 -8.30
N ASP A 71 2.47 1.12 -8.55
CA ASP A 71 2.10 2.56 -8.54
C ASP A 71 1.97 3.03 -7.09
N VAL A 72 3.10 3.41 -6.48
CA VAL A 72 3.15 3.95 -5.11
C VAL A 72 2.34 5.23 -4.97
N GLY A 73 2.19 6.02 -6.04
CA GLY A 73 1.39 7.24 -6.03
C GLY A 73 -0.12 6.97 -6.00
N ALA A 74 -0.56 5.76 -6.35
CA ALA A 74 -1.94 5.28 -6.20
C ALA A 74 -2.24 4.68 -4.81
N THR A 75 -1.38 4.88 -3.81
CA THR A 75 -1.61 4.36 -2.45
C THR A 75 -2.80 5.05 -1.78
N HIS A 76 -3.70 4.23 -1.22
CA HIS A 76 -4.84 4.68 -0.43
C HIS A 76 -4.90 3.97 0.92
N VAL A 77 -5.53 4.63 1.88
CA VAL A 77 -5.92 4.06 3.16
C VAL A 77 -7.43 4.06 3.28
N SER A 78 -8.00 3.01 3.87
CA SER A 78 -9.39 2.95 4.28
C SER A 78 -9.48 2.35 5.67
N GLN A 79 -10.61 2.54 6.35
CA GLN A 79 -10.92 1.70 7.49
C GLN A 79 -11.20 0.25 7.01
N GLU A 80 -10.86 -0.74 7.83
CA GLU A 80 -11.00 -2.16 7.49
C GLU A 80 -12.46 -2.55 7.22
N ASP A 81 -13.38 -2.01 8.01
CA ASP A 81 -14.83 -2.21 7.93
C ASP A 81 -15.53 -1.27 6.94
N ASN A 82 -14.81 -0.31 6.36
CA ASN A 82 -15.36 0.67 5.42
C ASN A 82 -14.41 0.96 4.24
N GLN A 83 -14.09 -0.09 3.48
CA GLN A 83 -13.11 -0.03 2.37
C GLN A 83 -13.57 0.80 1.15
N ASN A 84 -14.84 1.19 1.12
CA ASN A 84 -15.38 2.06 0.07
C ASN A 84 -14.97 3.54 0.28
N VAL A 85 -14.59 3.92 1.50
CA VAL A 85 -14.08 5.25 1.81
C VAL A 85 -12.55 5.22 1.78
N ARG A 86 -11.98 5.81 0.72
CA ARG A 86 -10.54 5.78 0.47
C ARG A 86 -9.94 7.16 0.63
N HIS A 87 -8.87 7.24 1.41
CA HIS A 87 -8.06 8.42 1.62
C HIS A 87 -6.76 8.29 0.83
N TRP A 88 -6.45 9.29 0.01
CA TRP A 88 -5.19 9.34 -0.72
C TRP A 88 -4.01 9.54 0.23
N VAL A 89 -2.93 8.77 0.05
CA VAL A 89 -1.68 8.98 0.81
C VAL A 89 -0.83 10.07 0.17
N PHE A 90 -0.78 10.06 -1.16
CA PHE A 90 -0.05 11.03 -1.98
C PHE A 90 -1.03 11.90 -2.74
N CYS A 91 -0.56 13.05 -3.20
CA CYS A 91 -1.33 13.92 -4.07
C CYS A 91 -1.68 13.16 -5.37
N ASN A 92 -2.95 13.17 -5.73
CA ASN A 92 -3.48 12.43 -6.89
C ASN A 92 -3.34 13.18 -8.22
N MET A 93 -2.69 14.36 -8.22
CA MET A 93 -2.49 15.16 -9.42
C MET A 93 -1.53 14.50 -10.40
N ILE A 94 -1.93 14.46 -11.67
CA ILE A 94 -1.10 14.01 -12.78
C ILE A 94 -0.38 15.22 -13.37
N LEU A 95 0.94 15.15 -13.40
CA LEU A 95 1.85 16.17 -13.92
C LEU A 95 2.17 15.93 -15.41
N PRO A 96 2.72 16.95 -16.11
CA PRO A 96 3.27 16.75 -17.45
C PRO A 96 4.24 15.56 -17.47
N GLY A 97 4.18 14.74 -18.52
CA GLY A 97 4.91 13.48 -18.58
C GLY A 97 4.21 12.29 -17.92
N ARG A 98 2.92 12.45 -17.55
CA ARG A 98 2.05 11.39 -16.99
C ARG A 98 2.55 10.83 -15.66
N GLN A 99 3.35 11.61 -14.93
CA GLN A 99 3.84 11.25 -13.59
C GLN A 99 2.86 11.76 -12.52
N ARG A 100 2.77 11.06 -11.40
CA ARG A 100 2.04 11.56 -10.22
C ARG A 100 2.91 12.54 -9.43
N CYS A 101 2.26 13.43 -8.69
CA CYS A 101 2.93 14.23 -7.68
C CYS A 101 3.51 13.31 -6.57
N GLY A 102 4.78 13.48 -6.22
CA GLY A 102 5.46 12.70 -5.18
C GLY A 102 5.23 13.20 -3.76
N ARG A 103 4.43 14.26 -3.59
CA ARG A 103 4.13 14.89 -2.29
C ARG A 103 2.93 14.21 -1.61
N ARG A 104 2.82 14.39 -0.29
CA ARG A 104 1.67 13.92 0.50
C ARG A 104 0.36 14.53 0.00
N ALA A 105 -0.75 13.82 0.20
CA ALA A 105 -2.07 14.40 0.00
C ALA A 105 -2.20 15.73 0.78
N ASP A 106 -2.94 16.67 0.21
CA ASP A 106 -3.19 18.00 0.78
C ASP A 106 -1.93 18.85 1.10
N HIS A 107 -0.81 18.57 0.43
CA HIS A 107 0.39 19.38 0.60
C HIS A 107 0.17 20.84 0.17
N HIS A 108 0.85 21.75 0.85
CA HIS A 108 0.94 23.15 0.42
C HIS A 108 2.03 23.32 -0.65
N GLY A 109 1.94 24.41 -1.41
CA GLY A 109 2.87 24.74 -2.49
C GLY A 109 2.64 23.94 -3.78
N PRO A 110 3.48 24.16 -4.82
CA PRO A 110 3.29 23.53 -6.12
C PRO A 110 3.49 22.01 -6.06
N CYS A 111 2.79 21.30 -6.94
CA CYS A 111 3.00 19.87 -7.15
C CYS A 111 4.38 19.62 -7.79
N ASP A 112 4.99 18.49 -7.44
CA ASP A 112 6.32 18.13 -7.90
C ASP A 112 6.42 16.61 -8.11
N SER A 113 6.98 16.19 -9.24
CA SER A 113 7.25 14.79 -9.57
C SER A 113 8.57 14.30 -9.00
N ALA A 114 9.48 15.21 -8.64
CA ALA A 114 10.59 14.86 -7.77
C ALA A 114 9.96 14.50 -6.43
N GLY A 115 9.87 13.20 -6.15
CA GLY A 115 9.66 12.75 -4.78
C GLY A 115 10.64 13.54 -3.93
N VAL A 116 10.12 14.32 -2.99
CA VAL A 116 10.90 15.31 -2.23
C VAL A 116 12.23 14.66 -1.85
N GLU A 117 13.36 15.32 -2.16
CA GLU A 117 14.66 14.81 -1.71
C GLU A 117 14.57 14.62 -0.19
N TRP A 118 14.71 13.36 0.25
CA TRP A 118 14.63 12.95 1.65
C TRP A 118 15.94 12.30 2.05
#